data_AF-A0A8S3RWB1-F1
#
_entry.id   AF-A0A8S3RWB1-F1
#
_cell.length_a   1.000
_cell.length_b   1.000
_cell.length_c   1.000
_cell.angle_alpha   90.00
_cell.angle_beta   90.00
_cell.angle_gamma   90.00
#
_symmetry.space_group_name_H-M   'P 1'
#
loop_
_entity.id
_entity.type
_entity.pdbx_description
1 polymer ?
#
loop_
_entity_poly.entity_id
_entity_poly.type
_entity_poly.pdbx_seq_one_letter_code
_entity_poly.pdbx_strand_id
1 'polypeptide(L)'
;MEKYGGDFTKVKNKISFTVDAIPACYTGNHELCRRHSFVCKGGKKFWLSNRAFLPNSFKIRKLDENLNAIRKCVLYRLSPSALKKTRLNLNTQKVEGFNRSLRRSLPKNVTYTKNFEGRVHSAIHSVNLGPGESLLVICKQLGAEISPGSAAEKELKAIQKTDRMQKAYKNQ
;
A
#
# COMPACT_ATOMS: atom_id res chain seq x y z
N MET A 1 7.15 -2.10 4.15
CA MET A 1 8.24 -2.07 3.13
C MET A 1 9.46 -1.28 3.58
N GLU A 2 9.36 -0.51 4.67
CA GLU A 2 10.45 0.30 5.23
C GLU A 2 11.69 -0.51 5.64
N LYS A 3 11.50 -1.73 6.18
CA LYS A 3 12.61 -2.63 6.60
C LYS A 3 13.64 -2.92 5.50
N TYR A 4 13.26 -2.83 4.22
CA TYR A 4 14.17 -3.04 3.08
C TYR A 4 14.27 -1.83 2.16
N GLY A 5 13.84 -0.64 2.60
CA GLY A 5 13.98 0.60 1.81
C GLY A 5 13.32 0.56 0.42
N GLY A 6 12.28 -0.27 0.23
CA GLY A 6 11.63 -0.44 -1.07
C GLY A 6 12.29 -1.44 -2.03
N ASP A 7 13.37 -2.14 -1.63
CA ASP A 7 13.97 -3.23 -2.41
C ASP A 7 13.01 -4.41 -2.50
N PHE A 8 12.26 -4.45 -3.59
CA PHE A 8 11.21 -5.43 -3.81
C PHE A 8 11.74 -6.84 -4.03
N THR A 9 12.95 -6.99 -4.57
CA THR A 9 13.56 -8.31 -4.79
C THR A 9 13.86 -8.98 -3.46
N LYS A 10 14.42 -8.23 -2.49
CA LYS A 10 14.61 -8.72 -1.13
C LYS A 10 13.29 -9.04 -0.44
N VAL A 11 12.26 -8.21 -0.60
CA VAL A 11 10.91 -8.47 -0.07
C VAL A 11 10.34 -9.77 -0.65
N LYS A 12 10.38 -9.95 -1.97
CA LYS A 12 9.89 -11.14 -2.67
C LYS A 12 10.60 -12.40 -2.19
N ASN A 13 11.93 -12.36 -2.12
CA ASN A 13 12.76 -13.47 -1.65
C ASN A 13 12.52 -13.80 -0.18
N LYS A 14 12.16 -12.82 0.64
CA LYS A 14 11.84 -13.09 2.05
C LYS A 14 10.45 -13.70 2.21
N ILE A 15 9.48 -13.19 1.44
CA ILE A 15 8.07 -13.62 1.51
C ILE A 15 7.89 -15.04 0.97
N SER A 16 8.69 -15.50 0.01
CA SER A 16 8.63 -16.89 -0.47
C SER A 16 8.75 -17.90 0.68
N PHE A 17 9.67 -17.68 1.62
CA PHE A 17 9.81 -18.53 2.80
C PHE A 17 8.75 -18.27 3.88
N THR A 18 8.11 -17.10 3.87
CA THR A 18 7.00 -16.79 4.78
C THR A 18 5.78 -17.68 4.49
N VAL A 19 5.59 -18.11 3.24
CA VAL A 19 4.49 -19.01 2.83
C VAL A 19 4.52 -20.33 3.61
N ASP A 20 5.70 -20.85 3.93
CA ASP A 20 5.86 -22.06 4.73
C ASP A 20 5.97 -21.78 6.24
N ALA A 21 6.53 -20.63 6.61
CA ALA A 21 6.65 -20.25 8.02
C ALA A 21 5.30 -19.96 8.70
N ILE A 22 4.32 -19.41 7.97
CA ILE A 22 2.99 -19.10 8.53
C ILE A 22 2.22 -20.37 8.92
N PRO A 23 2.02 -21.38 8.03
CA PRO A 23 1.39 -22.63 8.42
C PRO A 23 2.06 -23.31 9.62
N ALA A 24 3.40 -23.38 9.63
CA ALA A 24 4.15 -23.93 10.76
C ALA A 24 3.84 -23.18 12.07
N CYS A 25 3.81 -21.84 12.00
CA CYS A 25 3.50 -20.96 13.13
C CYS A 25 2.10 -21.19 13.72
N TYR A 26 1.11 -21.50 12.87
CA TYR A 26 -0.27 -21.81 13.31
C TYR A 26 -0.39 -23.19 13.97
N THR A 27 0.52 -24.11 13.69
CA THR A 27 0.62 -25.41 14.40
C THR A 27 1.39 -25.32 15.72
N GLY A 28 1.91 -24.13 16.06
CA GLY A 28 2.74 -23.91 17.25
C GLY A 28 4.24 -24.16 17.03
N ASN A 29 4.68 -24.53 15.82
CA ASN A 29 6.11 -24.55 15.49
C ASN A 29 6.57 -23.13 15.09
N HIS A 30 7.43 -22.53 15.92
CA HIS A 30 7.95 -21.17 15.71
C HIS A 30 9.40 -21.10 15.21
N GLU A 31 10.04 -22.22 14.85
CA GLU A 31 11.44 -22.25 14.40
C GLU A 31 11.67 -21.33 13.18
N LEU A 32 10.75 -21.38 12.22
CA LEU A 32 10.81 -20.57 11.01
C LEU A 32 10.42 -19.10 11.24
N CYS A 33 9.75 -18.77 12.34
CA CYS A 33 9.23 -17.42 12.58
C CYS A 33 10.36 -16.39 12.73
N ARG A 34 11.40 -16.73 13.50
CA ARG A 34 12.53 -15.81 13.74
C ARG A 34 13.26 -15.44 12.44
N ARG A 35 13.31 -16.38 11.49
CA ARG A 35 14.00 -16.19 10.21
C ARG A 35 13.10 -15.59 9.14
N HIS A 36 11.83 -15.99 9.06
CA HIS A 36 10.99 -15.75 7.88
C HIS A 36 9.66 -15.04 8.17
N SER A 37 9.31 -14.78 9.43
CA SER A 37 8.12 -14.01 9.78
C SER A 37 8.43 -12.52 9.95
N PHE A 38 7.49 -11.69 9.51
CA PHE A 38 7.51 -10.24 9.73
C PHE A 38 6.73 -9.82 10.99
N VAL A 39 5.93 -10.73 11.56
CA VAL A 39 4.98 -10.43 12.63
C VAL A 39 5.29 -11.26 13.88
N CYS A 40 5.51 -12.56 13.73
CA CYS A 40 5.82 -13.45 14.83
C CYS A 40 7.33 -13.44 15.11
N LYS A 41 7.75 -13.02 16.30
CA LYS A 41 9.18 -13.02 16.68
C LYS A 41 9.68 -14.40 17.15
N GLY A 42 8.76 -15.35 17.37
CA GLY A 42 9.05 -16.65 17.96
C GLY A 42 9.31 -16.60 19.47
N GLY A 43 9.44 -17.77 20.09
CA GLY A 43 9.66 -17.90 21.55
C GLY A 43 8.50 -17.35 22.38
N LYS A 44 8.81 -16.63 23.47
CA LYS A 44 7.81 -16.10 24.42
C LYS A 44 6.96 -14.94 23.87
N LYS A 45 7.38 -14.29 22.78
CA LYS A 45 6.66 -13.17 22.12
C LYS A 45 6.15 -13.60 20.73
N PHE A 46 5.28 -14.60 20.72
CA PHE A 46 4.67 -15.14 19.51
C PHE A 46 3.38 -14.38 19.15
N TRP A 47 2.92 -14.52 17.91
CA TRP A 47 1.83 -13.69 17.35
C TRP A 47 0.49 -13.77 18.10
N LEU A 48 0.25 -14.82 18.89
CA LEU A 48 -0.95 -14.99 19.73
C LEU A 48 -0.87 -14.22 21.04
N SER A 49 0.32 -13.89 21.54
CA SER A 49 0.51 -13.20 22.84
C SER A 49 -0.05 -11.77 22.88
N ASN A 50 -0.60 -11.28 21.76
CA ASN A 50 -1.10 -9.93 21.59
C ASN A 50 -2.43 -9.93 20.79
N ARG A 51 -3.26 -10.97 20.97
CA ARG A 51 -4.54 -11.15 20.26
C ARG A 51 -5.71 -11.08 21.23
N ALA A 52 -6.76 -10.36 20.83
CA ALA A 52 -7.98 -10.22 21.62
C ALA A 52 -8.95 -11.41 21.47
N PHE A 53 -8.88 -12.15 20.36
CA PHE A 53 -9.96 -13.08 19.95
C PHE A 53 -9.59 -14.56 19.97
N LEU A 54 -8.31 -14.91 20.17
CA LEU A 54 -7.86 -16.29 20.17
C LEU A 54 -7.19 -16.62 21.52
N PRO A 55 -7.46 -17.81 22.09
CA PRO A 55 -6.80 -18.21 23.32
C PRO A 55 -5.29 -18.41 23.10
N ASN A 56 -4.49 -18.15 24.12
CA ASN A 56 -3.02 -18.30 24.06
C ASN A 56 -2.57 -19.75 23.76
N SER A 57 -3.44 -20.74 24.02
CA SER A 57 -3.23 -22.15 23.72
C SER A 57 -3.64 -22.57 22.31
N PHE A 58 -4.16 -21.64 21.50
CA PHE A 58 -4.66 -21.94 20.15
C PHE A 58 -3.57 -22.54 19.26
N LYS A 59 -3.86 -23.72 18.70
CA LYS A 59 -3.02 -24.39 17.70
C LYS A 59 -3.92 -25.13 16.71
N ILE A 60 -3.57 -25.05 15.44
CA ILE A 60 -4.21 -25.87 14.40
C ILE A 60 -3.55 -27.24 14.39
N ARG A 61 -4.36 -28.30 14.28
CA ARG A 61 -3.85 -29.67 14.16
C ARG A 61 -3.02 -29.79 12.88
N LYS A 62 -1.81 -30.36 13.01
CA LYS A 62 -0.87 -30.58 11.90
C LYS A 62 -1.36 -31.71 10.99
N LEU A 63 -2.33 -31.39 10.14
CA LEU A 63 -2.85 -32.21 9.06
C LEU A 63 -2.50 -31.53 7.74
N ASP A 64 -2.15 -32.30 6.71
CA ASP A 64 -1.75 -31.74 5.42
C ASP A 64 -2.87 -30.90 4.78
N GLU A 65 -4.13 -31.31 4.96
CA GLU A 65 -5.30 -30.54 4.51
C GLU A 65 -5.34 -29.13 5.14
N ASN A 66 -5.15 -29.03 6.45
CA ASN A 66 -5.13 -27.76 7.16
C ASN A 66 -3.95 -26.89 6.72
N LEU A 67 -2.76 -27.48 6.58
CA LEU A 67 -1.56 -26.77 6.13
C LEU A 67 -1.75 -26.25 4.70
N ASN A 68 -2.35 -27.04 3.82
CA ASN A 68 -2.62 -26.67 2.45
C ASN A 68 -3.72 -25.59 2.36
N ALA A 69 -4.75 -25.64 3.19
CA ALA A 69 -5.76 -24.58 3.28
C ALA A 69 -5.12 -23.25 3.70
N ILE A 70 -4.29 -23.25 4.75
CA ILE A 70 -3.58 -22.05 5.20
C ILE A 70 -2.65 -21.54 4.10
N ARG A 71 -1.89 -22.41 3.43
CA ARG A 71 -1.02 -22.03 2.31
C ARG A 71 -1.81 -21.36 1.19
N LYS A 72 -2.98 -21.90 0.81
CA LYS A 72 -3.87 -21.28 -0.20
C LYS A 72 -4.29 -19.87 0.22
N CYS A 73 -4.72 -19.67 1.47
CA CYS A 73 -5.07 -18.35 2.01
C CYS A 73 -3.86 -17.38 2.00
N VAL A 74 -2.68 -17.87 2.38
CA VAL A 74 -1.45 -17.06 2.38
C VAL A 74 -1.06 -16.67 0.96
N LEU A 75 -1.08 -17.60 0.00
CA LEU A 75 -0.75 -17.34 -1.40
C LEU A 75 -1.75 -16.40 -2.07
N TYR A 76 -3.03 -16.44 -1.69
CA TYR A 76 -4.00 -15.46 -2.18
C TYR A 76 -3.53 -14.01 -1.93
N ARG A 77 -2.90 -13.75 -0.77
CA ARG A 77 -2.42 -12.41 -0.41
C ARG A 77 -0.95 -12.15 -0.72
N LEU A 78 -0.10 -13.17 -0.64
CA LEU A 78 1.36 -13.07 -0.69
C LEU A 78 1.98 -13.77 -1.92
N SER A 79 1.18 -14.23 -2.88
CA SER A 79 1.71 -14.77 -4.13
C SER A 79 2.59 -13.74 -4.86
N PRO A 80 3.55 -14.18 -5.68
CA PRO A 80 4.40 -13.28 -6.47
C PRO A 80 3.62 -12.27 -7.31
N SER A 81 2.47 -12.68 -7.87
CA SER A 81 1.59 -11.81 -8.65
C SER A 81 0.88 -10.78 -7.77
N ALA A 82 0.36 -11.19 -6.60
CA ALA A 82 -0.23 -10.28 -5.63
C ALA A 82 0.79 -9.26 -5.10
N LEU A 83 2.01 -9.69 -4.78
CA LEU A 83 3.10 -8.81 -4.35
C LEU A 83 3.46 -7.78 -5.44
N LYS A 84 3.51 -8.18 -6.72
CA LYS A 84 3.77 -7.26 -7.83
C LYS A 84 2.69 -6.19 -7.94
N LYS A 85 1.41 -6.55 -7.74
CA LYS A 85 0.30 -5.60 -7.68
C LYS A 85 0.43 -4.66 -6.48
N THR A 86 0.78 -5.17 -5.30
CA THR A 86 1.03 -4.35 -4.09
C THR A 86 2.18 -3.37 -4.29
N ARG A 87 3.29 -3.79 -4.92
CA ARG A 87 4.46 -2.94 -5.19
C ARG A 87 4.12 -1.72 -6.03
N LEU A 88 3.37 -1.94 -7.10
CA LEU A 88 2.99 -0.88 -8.03
C LEU A 88 1.78 -0.07 -7.54
N ASN A 89 1.29 -0.36 -6.32
CA ASN A 89 0.06 0.18 -5.77
C ASN A 89 -1.13 0.02 -6.74
N LEU A 90 -1.13 -1.05 -7.55
CA LEU A 90 -2.19 -1.40 -8.49
C LEU A 90 -3.31 -2.14 -7.76
N ASN A 91 -3.79 -1.53 -6.68
CA ASN A 91 -4.94 -2.03 -5.94
C ASN A 91 -6.21 -1.29 -6.40
N THR A 92 -7.36 -1.89 -6.09
CA THR A 92 -8.67 -1.32 -6.43
C THR A 92 -8.83 0.09 -5.87
N GLN A 93 -8.30 0.36 -4.67
CA GLN A 93 -8.36 1.68 -4.04
C GLN A 93 -7.65 2.77 -4.86
N LYS A 94 -6.50 2.46 -5.47
CA LYS A 94 -5.77 3.40 -6.34
C LYS A 94 -6.54 3.63 -7.64
N VAL A 95 -7.13 2.58 -8.22
CA VAL A 95 -7.97 2.68 -9.41
C VAL A 95 -9.22 3.53 -9.12
N GLU A 96 -9.89 3.30 -8.00
CA GLU A 96 -11.04 4.09 -7.55
C GLU A 96 -10.67 5.55 -7.27
N GLY A 97 -9.53 5.78 -6.60
CA GLY A 97 -9.00 7.12 -6.36
C GLY A 97 -8.72 7.87 -7.66
N PHE A 98 -8.10 7.19 -8.63
CA PHE A 98 -7.89 7.75 -9.96
C PHE A 98 -9.21 8.02 -10.70
N ASN A 99 -10.12 7.04 -10.76
CA ASN A 99 -11.42 7.21 -11.42
C ASN A 99 -12.24 8.36 -10.80
N ARG A 100 -12.15 8.55 -9.49
CA ARG A 100 -12.79 9.69 -8.81
C ARG A 100 -12.15 11.01 -9.23
N SER A 101 -10.83 11.09 -9.26
CA SER A 101 -10.11 12.27 -9.75
C SER A 101 -10.43 12.56 -11.21
N LEU A 102 -10.48 11.52 -12.05
CA LEU A 102 -10.80 11.63 -13.47
C LEU A 102 -12.20 12.19 -13.67
N ARG A 103 -13.22 11.68 -12.96
CA ARG A 103 -14.59 12.21 -13.03
C ARG A 103 -14.71 13.66 -12.56
N ARG A 104 -13.89 14.07 -11.59
CA ARG A 104 -13.82 15.48 -11.16
C ARG A 104 -13.18 16.35 -12.25
N SER A 105 -12.11 15.86 -12.87
CA SER A 105 -11.40 16.56 -13.95
C SER A 105 -12.07 16.43 -15.32
N LEU A 106 -13.03 15.52 -15.49
CA LEU A 106 -13.78 15.28 -16.73
C LEU A 106 -15.21 14.83 -16.36
N PRO A 107 -16.09 15.78 -15.99
CA PRO A 107 -17.49 15.47 -15.75
C PRO A 107 -18.17 14.92 -17.00
N LYS A 108 -19.06 13.95 -16.85
CA LYS A 108 -19.74 13.29 -17.98
C LYS A 108 -20.62 14.22 -18.81
N ASN A 109 -21.05 15.33 -18.23
CA ASN A 109 -21.94 16.31 -18.85
C ASN A 109 -21.18 17.44 -19.57
N VAL A 110 -19.84 17.38 -19.67
CA VAL A 110 -19.05 18.42 -20.33
C VAL A 110 -18.03 17.80 -21.28
N THR A 111 -18.03 18.25 -22.53
CA THR A 111 -17.10 17.81 -23.57
C THR A 111 -15.93 18.79 -23.68
N TYR A 112 -14.69 18.28 -23.59
CA TYR A 112 -13.46 19.07 -23.59
C TYR A 112 -12.63 18.83 -24.86
N THR A 113 -13.09 19.29 -26.03
CA THR A 113 -12.45 18.95 -27.32
C THR A 113 -10.98 19.37 -27.44
N LYS A 114 -10.59 20.52 -26.88
CA LYS A 114 -9.22 21.06 -27.02
C LYS A 114 -8.25 20.64 -25.92
N ASN A 115 -8.76 20.31 -24.73
CA ASN A 115 -7.93 20.14 -23.53
C ASN A 115 -8.24 18.85 -22.74
N PHE A 116 -9.01 17.92 -23.32
CA PHE A 116 -9.32 16.63 -22.70
C PHE A 116 -8.05 15.94 -22.17
N GLU A 117 -7.06 15.74 -23.03
CA GLU A 117 -5.81 15.05 -22.70
C GLU A 117 -5.06 15.74 -21.57
N GLY A 118 -4.92 17.06 -21.62
CA GLY A 118 -4.29 17.84 -20.55
C GLY A 118 -4.98 17.68 -19.19
N ARG A 119 -6.33 17.62 -19.18
CA ARG A 119 -7.09 17.37 -17.95
C ARG A 119 -6.92 15.93 -17.44
N VAL A 120 -6.83 14.93 -18.33
CA VAL A 120 -6.50 13.54 -17.97
C VAL A 120 -5.11 13.50 -17.33
N HIS A 121 -4.09 14.06 -18.00
CA HIS A 121 -2.71 14.02 -17.52
C HIS A 121 -2.54 14.75 -16.20
N SER A 122 -3.18 15.91 -16.02
CA SER A 122 -3.19 16.64 -14.75
C SER A 122 -3.83 15.83 -13.62
N ALA A 123 -4.94 15.12 -13.89
CA ALA A 123 -5.55 14.21 -12.92
C ALA A 123 -4.61 13.05 -12.54
N ILE A 124 -3.95 12.43 -13.52
CA ILE A 124 -2.97 11.36 -13.27
C ILE A 124 -1.83 11.88 -12.39
N HIS A 125 -1.27 13.04 -12.75
CA HIS A 125 -0.14 13.64 -12.05
C HIS A 125 -0.49 13.97 -10.59
N SER A 126 -1.64 14.59 -10.36
CA SER A 126 -2.16 14.93 -9.02
C SER A 126 -2.38 13.70 -8.14
N VAL A 127 -2.93 12.60 -8.69
CA VAL A 127 -3.16 11.37 -7.92
C VAL A 127 -1.87 10.65 -7.53
N ASN A 128 -0.79 10.85 -8.30
CA ASN A 128 0.50 10.23 -8.07
C ASN A 128 1.41 11.05 -7.15
N LEU A 129 1.51 12.35 -7.37
CA LEU A 129 2.37 13.24 -6.60
C LEU A 129 1.67 13.87 -5.38
N GLY A 130 0.34 13.92 -5.43
CA GLY A 130 -0.49 14.71 -4.51
C GLY A 130 -0.83 16.07 -5.11
N PRO A 131 -1.99 16.64 -4.72
CA PRO A 131 -2.57 17.81 -5.39
C PRO A 131 -1.72 19.09 -5.25
N GLY A 132 -1.11 19.32 -4.09
CA GLY A 132 -0.31 20.54 -3.85
C GLY A 132 1.02 20.50 -4.59
N GLU A 133 1.77 19.41 -4.43
CA GLU A 133 3.07 19.24 -5.12
C GLU A 133 2.90 19.16 -6.64
N SER A 134 1.83 18.52 -7.12
CA SER A 134 1.51 18.48 -8.54
C SER A 134 1.40 19.87 -9.14
N LEU A 135 0.67 20.78 -8.49
CA LEU A 135 0.46 22.12 -9.03
C LEU A 135 1.75 22.95 -8.99
N LEU A 136 2.52 22.88 -7.90
CA LEU A 136 3.81 23.56 -7.79
C LEU A 136 4.78 23.14 -8.91
N VAL A 137 4.87 21.84 -9.19
CA VAL A 137 5.74 21.32 -10.26
C VAL A 137 5.27 21.79 -11.63
N ILE A 138 3.95 21.73 -11.92
CA ILE A 138 3.40 22.18 -13.19
C ILE A 138 3.65 23.67 -13.41
N CYS A 139 3.34 24.51 -12.40
CA CYS A 139 3.57 25.95 -12.44
C CYS A 139 5.05 26.29 -12.69
N LYS A 140 5.96 25.62 -12.00
CA LYS A 140 7.41 25.78 -12.20
C LYS A 140 7.84 25.43 -13.64
N GLN A 141 7.35 24.31 -14.18
CA GLN A 141 7.70 23.88 -15.54
C GLN A 141 7.13 24.79 -16.63
N LEU A 142 6.01 25.45 -16.37
CA LEU A 142 5.40 26.41 -17.28
C LEU A 142 6.01 27.82 -17.19
N GLY A 143 7.05 28.02 -16.36
CA GLY A 143 7.63 29.35 -16.11
C GLY A 143 6.75 30.27 -15.27
N ALA A 144 5.69 29.74 -14.66
CA ALA A 144 4.75 30.46 -13.81
C ALA A 144 4.94 30.03 -12.33
N GLU A 145 6.20 30.00 -11.88
CA GLU A 145 6.53 29.54 -10.52
C GLU A 145 5.83 30.38 -9.47
N ILE A 146 5.20 29.70 -8.51
CA ILE A 146 4.53 30.36 -7.40
C ILE A 146 5.59 30.91 -6.45
N SER A 147 5.49 32.21 -6.15
CA SER A 147 6.49 32.89 -5.31
C SER A 147 6.64 32.21 -3.95
N PRO A 148 7.88 31.91 -3.50
CA PRO A 148 8.13 31.31 -2.20
C PRO A 148 7.55 32.16 -1.06
N GLY A 149 6.92 31.52 -0.08
CA GLY A 149 6.33 32.17 1.09
C GLY A 149 4.99 32.88 0.83
N SER A 150 4.52 32.93 -0.41
CA SER A 150 3.21 33.48 -0.77
C SER A 150 2.06 32.72 -0.10
N ALA A 151 0.91 33.37 0.00
CA ALA A 151 -0.31 32.73 0.51
C ALA A 151 -0.66 31.46 -0.30
N ALA A 152 -0.54 31.54 -1.63
CA ALA A 152 -0.80 30.41 -2.53
C ALA A 152 0.14 29.22 -2.26
N GLU A 153 1.44 29.46 -2.08
CA GLU A 153 2.39 28.38 -1.77
C GLU A 153 2.06 27.72 -0.42
N LYS A 154 1.75 28.53 0.60
CA LYS A 154 1.37 28.06 1.94
C LYS A 154 0.12 27.20 1.89
N GLU A 155 -0.88 27.61 1.13
CA GLU A 155 -2.13 26.86 0.98
C GLU A 155 -1.92 25.53 0.25
N LEU A 156 -1.14 25.51 -0.83
CA LEU A 156 -0.79 24.26 -1.53
C LEU A 156 -0.01 23.28 -0.63
N LYS A 157 0.90 23.79 0.21
CA LYS A 157 1.59 22.98 1.22
C LYS A 157 0.63 22.43 2.27
N ALA A 158 -0.36 23.21 2.71
CA ALA A 158 -1.38 22.77 3.65
C ALA A 158 -2.29 21.68 3.06
N ILE A 159 -2.70 21.85 1.80
CA ILE A 159 -3.46 20.83 1.03
C ILE A 159 -2.65 19.54 0.92
N GLN A 160 -1.37 19.62 0.56
CA GLN A 160 -0.48 18.46 0.46
C GLN A 160 -0.31 17.75 1.82
N LYS A 161 -0.13 18.52 2.89
CA LYS A 161 -0.04 17.96 4.25
C LYS A 161 -1.32 17.20 4.63
N THR A 162 -2.48 17.77 4.31
CA THR A 162 -3.79 17.15 4.57
C THR A 162 -3.96 15.86 3.79
N ASP A 163 -3.63 15.84 2.49
CA ASP A 163 -3.66 14.64 1.66
C ASP A 163 -2.76 13.53 2.21
N ARG A 164 -1.53 13.87 2.62
CA ARG A 164 -0.60 12.92 3.25
C ARG A 164 -1.14 12.36 4.56
N MET A 165 -1.71 13.20 5.42
CA MET A 165 -2.33 12.78 6.68
C MET A 165 -3.51 11.83 6.44
N GLN A 166 -4.41 12.17 5.52
CA GLN A 166 -5.56 11.31 5.19
C GLN A 166 -5.13 9.96 4.62
N LYS A 167 -4.07 9.93 3.80
CA LYS A 167 -3.48 8.69 3.28
C LYS A 167 -2.83 7.86 4.40
N ALA A 168 -2.14 8.49 5.35
CA ALA A 168 -1.52 7.80 6.48
C ALA A 168 -2.56 7.17 7.41
N TYR A 169 -3.64 7.90 7.71
CA TYR A 169 -4.73 7.42 8.57
C TYR A 169 -5.44 6.20 7.98
N LYS A 170 -5.70 6.18 6.67
CA LYS A 170 -6.34 5.02 6.00
C LYS A 170 -5.49 3.75 5.94
N ASN A 171 -4.21 3.84 6.30
CA ASN A 171 -3.27 2.71 6.30
C ASN A 171 -3.01 2.13 7.71
N GLN A 172 -3.66 2.67 8.75
CA GLN A 172 -3.70 2.09 10.11
C GLN A 172 -4.94 1.19 10.25
#